data_AF-Q20KW5-F1
#
_entry.id   AF-Q20KW5-F1
#
_cell.length_a   1.000
_cell.length_b   1.000
_cell.length_c   1.000
_cell.angle_alpha   90.00
_cell.angle_beta   90.00
_cell.angle_gamma   90.00
#
_symmetry.space_group_name_H-M   'P 1'
#
loop_
_entity.id
_entity.type
_entity.pdbx_description
1 polymer ?
#
loop_
_entity_poly.entity_id
_entity_poly.type
_entity_poly.pdbx_seq_one_letter_code
_entity_poly.pdbx_strand_id
1 'polypeptide(L)'
;FPKGRTLKGLRIVLDCAHGATYRVAPSVFEELDAEVICYGCEPSGCNINAGCGALWPSTIQKAVIEHKADVGIALDGDGDRLIMVDEKGHIVDGDMLLSICASDLKRRQAL
;
A
#
# COMPACT_ATOMS: atom_id res chain seq x y z
N PHE A 1 -7.87 -9.09 -14.83
CA PHE A 1 -7.96 -7.65 -14.56
C PHE A 1 -8.55 -6.92 -15.78
N PRO A 2 -9.29 -5.81 -15.62
CA PRO A 2 -9.89 -5.10 -16.74
C PRO A 2 -8.79 -4.68 -17.73
N LYS A 3 -8.91 -5.11 -18.98
CA LYS A 3 -7.94 -4.80 -20.03
C LYS A 3 -7.81 -3.28 -20.17
N GLY A 4 -6.58 -2.76 -20.09
CA GLY A 4 -6.27 -1.35 -20.37
C GLY A 4 -6.15 -0.42 -19.16
N ARG A 5 -6.06 -0.94 -17.92
CA ARG A 5 -5.66 -0.11 -16.75
C ARG A 5 -4.24 -0.45 -16.33
N THR A 6 -3.40 0.57 -16.17
CA THR A 6 -2.00 0.52 -15.76
C THR A 6 -1.77 1.54 -14.64
N LEU A 7 -0.79 1.28 -13.79
CA LEU A 7 -0.28 2.18 -12.75
C LEU A 7 1.03 2.84 -13.20
N LYS A 8 1.37 2.77 -14.49
CA LYS A 8 2.57 3.40 -15.06
C LYS A 8 2.69 4.87 -14.65
N GLY A 9 3.87 5.22 -14.15
CA GLY A 9 4.20 6.56 -13.70
C GLY A 9 3.85 6.83 -12.24
N LEU A 10 3.26 5.86 -11.54
CA LEU A 10 3.11 5.91 -10.09
C LEU A 10 4.28 5.25 -9.40
N ARG A 11 4.78 5.92 -8.36
CA ARG A 11 5.75 5.39 -7.39
C ARG A 11 5.03 5.03 -6.10
N ILE A 12 5.13 3.78 -5.70
CA ILE A 12 4.44 3.20 -4.55
C ILE A 12 5.46 2.73 -3.53
N VAL A 13 5.37 3.25 -2.30
CA VAL A 13 6.05 2.65 -1.14
C VAL A 13 5.13 1.57 -0.58
N LEU A 14 5.64 0.35 -0.43
CA LEU A 14 4.86 -0.80 0.02
C LEU A 14 5.52 -1.47 1.22
N ASP A 15 4.79 -1.58 2.34
CA ASP A 15 5.20 -2.34 3.52
C ASP A 15 4.32 -3.58 3.68
N CYS A 16 4.93 -4.76 3.55
CA CYS A 16 4.24 -6.05 3.64
C CYS A 16 4.32 -6.70 5.03
N ALA A 17 4.76 -5.96 6.05
CA ALA A 17 4.82 -6.38 7.45
C ALA A 17 5.63 -7.67 7.73
N HIS A 18 6.51 -8.07 6.82
CA HIS A 18 7.15 -9.40 6.78
C HIS A 18 6.14 -10.56 6.85
N GLY A 19 4.92 -10.31 6.37
CA GLY A 19 3.77 -11.18 6.46
C GLY A 19 3.51 -11.99 5.19
N ALA A 20 2.29 -12.49 5.05
CA ALA A 20 1.83 -13.33 3.94
C ALA A 20 1.96 -12.64 2.57
N THR A 21 1.91 -11.31 2.55
CA THR A 21 1.86 -10.50 1.33
C THR A 21 3.24 -10.14 0.77
N TYR A 22 4.34 -10.47 1.46
CA TYR A 22 5.71 -10.05 1.16
C TYR A 22 6.17 -10.28 -0.29
N ARG A 23 5.63 -11.31 -0.95
CA ARG A 23 5.96 -11.66 -2.33
C ARG A 23 4.87 -11.26 -3.31
N VAL A 24 3.60 -11.46 -2.96
CA VAL A 24 2.49 -11.26 -3.90
C VAL A 24 2.16 -9.79 -4.11
N ALA A 25 2.21 -8.96 -3.05
CA ALA A 25 1.85 -7.56 -3.17
C ALA A 25 2.82 -6.78 -4.07
N PRO A 26 4.16 -6.87 -3.92
CA PRO A 26 5.09 -6.24 -4.85
C PRO A 26 4.87 -6.66 -6.30
N SER A 27 4.80 -7.97 -6.55
CA SER A 27 4.63 -8.50 -7.91
C SER A 27 3.35 -8.00 -8.59
N VAL A 28 2.24 -7.89 -7.86
CA VAL A 28 0.99 -7.36 -8.42
C VAL A 28 1.12 -5.90 -8.85
N PHE A 29 1.80 -5.05 -8.07
CA PHE A 29 1.98 -3.65 -8.43
C PHE A 29 2.99 -3.47 -9.57
N GLU A 30 4.08 -4.24 -9.58
CA GLU A 30 5.07 -4.26 -10.66
C GLU A 30 4.47 -4.74 -11.98
N GLU A 31 3.63 -5.78 -11.96
CA GLU A 31 2.89 -6.26 -13.14
C GLU A 31 1.91 -5.22 -13.71
N LEU A 32 1.52 -4.23 -12.90
CA LEU A 32 0.72 -3.08 -13.31
C LEU A 32 1.57 -1.87 -13.75
N ASP A 33 2.88 -2.05 -13.96
CA ASP A 33 3.87 -1.03 -14.36
C ASP A 33 4.14 0.07 -13.31
N ALA A 34 3.81 -0.15 -12.03
CA ALA A 34 4.18 0.79 -10.97
C ALA A 34 5.69 0.68 -10.63
N GLU A 35 6.30 1.79 -10.23
CA GLU A 35 7.60 1.76 -9.55
C GLU A 35 7.36 1.43 -8.07
N VAL A 36 7.84 0.27 -7.60
CA VAL A 36 7.56 -0.22 -6.24
C VAL A 36 8.83 -0.15 -5.38
N ILE A 37 8.70 0.43 -4.19
CA ILE A 37 9.74 0.50 -3.17
C ILE A 37 9.29 -0.31 -1.96
N CYS A 38 9.92 -1.47 -1.77
CA CYS A 38 9.49 -2.46 -0.80
C CYS A 38 10.13 -2.28 0.58
N TYR A 39 9.31 -2.38 1.62
CA TYR A 39 9.63 -2.51 3.03
C TYR A 39 8.91 -3.75 3.58
N GLY A 40 9.40 -4.33 4.67
CA GLY A 40 8.74 -5.49 5.26
C GLY A 40 8.63 -6.69 4.30
N CYS A 41 9.54 -6.85 3.33
CA CYS A 41 9.45 -7.89 2.30
C CYS A 41 10.46 -9.05 2.48
N GLU A 42 11.20 -9.08 3.58
CA GLU A 42 12.21 -10.10 3.89
C GLU A 42 11.84 -10.88 5.16
N PRO A 43 10.84 -11.79 5.09
CA PRO A 43 10.42 -12.55 6.25
C PRO A 43 11.50 -13.53 6.71
N SER A 44 11.77 -13.55 8.00
CA SER A 44 12.69 -14.50 8.67
C SER A 44 11.96 -15.63 9.40
N GLY A 45 10.62 -15.57 9.44
CA GLY A 45 9.77 -16.43 10.28
C GLY A 45 9.61 -15.93 11.72
N CYS A 46 10.34 -14.90 12.14
CA CYS A 46 10.26 -14.32 13.50
C CYS A 46 10.04 -12.80 13.54
N ASN A 47 10.02 -12.12 12.38
CA ASN A 47 9.96 -10.66 12.26
C ASN A 47 8.62 -10.11 11.73
N ILE A 48 7.57 -10.93 11.68
CA ILE A 48 6.23 -10.47 11.28
C ILE A 48 5.73 -9.35 12.20
N ASN A 49 5.22 -8.27 11.63
CA ASN A 49 4.73 -7.07 12.33
C ASN A 49 5.75 -6.37 13.26
N ALA A 50 7.04 -6.73 13.18
CA ALA A 50 8.07 -6.18 14.05
C ALA A 50 8.44 -4.76 13.60
N GLY A 51 7.76 -3.75 14.13
CA GLY A 51 8.01 -2.33 13.82
C GLY A 51 7.68 -1.93 12.37
N CYS A 52 6.82 -2.71 11.71
CA CYS A 52 6.40 -2.53 10.32
C CYS A 52 4.91 -2.85 10.15
N GLY A 53 4.38 -2.59 8.96
CA GLY A 53 3.00 -2.87 8.59
C GLY A 53 2.00 -1.84 9.08
N ALA A 54 0.71 -2.16 8.95
CA ALA A 54 -0.40 -1.23 9.18
C ALA A 54 -0.43 -0.62 10.61
N LEU A 55 0.12 -1.31 11.61
CA LEU A 55 0.22 -0.81 12.99
C LEU A 55 1.39 0.16 13.22
N TRP A 56 2.37 0.19 12.32
CA TRP A 56 3.57 1.03 12.40
C TRP A 56 3.77 1.91 11.16
N PRO A 57 2.76 2.73 10.77
CA PRO A 57 2.78 3.47 9.50
C PRO A 57 3.88 4.54 9.44
N SER A 58 4.50 4.90 10.57
CA SER A 58 5.56 5.92 10.63
C SER A 58 6.74 5.64 9.68
N THR A 59 7.03 4.36 9.40
CA THR A 59 8.06 3.95 8.45
C THR A 59 7.69 4.37 7.03
N ILE A 60 6.47 4.02 6.59
CA ILE A 60 6.01 4.37 5.24
C ILE A 60 5.72 5.87 5.10
N GLN A 61 5.29 6.57 6.17
CA GLN A 61 5.12 8.03 6.15
C GLN A 61 6.41 8.77 5.78
N LYS A 62 7.53 8.35 6.39
CA LYS A 62 8.85 8.93 6.08
C LYS A 62 9.31 8.53 4.68
N ALA A 63 9.16 7.25 4.34
CA ALA A 63 9.61 6.71 3.06
C ALA A 63 8.88 7.35 1.88
N VAL A 64 7.57 7.65 1.99
CA VAL A 64 6.84 8.35 0.93
C VAL A 64 7.43 9.72 0.64
N ILE A 65 7.75 10.49 1.69
CA ILE A 65 8.36 11.82 1.53
C ILE A 65 9.80 11.70 0.98
N GLU A 66 10.60 10.77 1.54
CA GLU A 66 12.00 10.55 1.14
C GLU A 66 12.12 10.17 -0.33
N HIS A 67 11.29 9.23 -0.76
CA HIS A 67 11.29 8.73 -2.13
C HIS A 67 10.42 9.56 -3.07
N LYS A 68 9.76 10.61 -2.59
CA LYS A 68 8.77 11.39 -3.36
C LYS A 68 7.75 10.46 -4.05
N ALA A 69 7.27 9.47 -3.31
CA ALA A 69 6.29 8.52 -3.80
C ALA A 69 4.91 9.18 -3.87
N ASP A 70 4.08 8.71 -4.79
CA ASP A 70 2.70 9.19 -4.91
C ASP A 70 1.82 8.65 -3.79
N VAL A 71 2.17 7.48 -3.26
CA VAL A 71 1.39 6.81 -2.22
C VAL A 71 2.22 5.80 -1.44
N GLY A 72 1.88 5.64 -0.16
CA GLY A 72 2.34 4.55 0.71
C GLY A 72 1.22 3.56 1.01
N ILE A 73 1.54 2.27 1.05
CA ILE A 73 0.61 1.20 1.41
C ILE A 73 1.30 0.34 2.47
N ALA A 74 0.72 0.25 3.66
CA ALA A 74 1.16 -0.67 4.71
C ALA A 74 0.08 -1.72 4.94
N LEU A 75 0.42 -2.97 4.65
CA LEU A 75 -0.39 -4.15 4.91
C LEU A 75 -0.13 -4.66 6.33
N ASP A 76 -1.01 -5.49 6.86
CA ASP A 76 -0.72 -6.27 8.06
C ASP A 76 -0.22 -7.68 7.73
N GLY A 77 0.04 -8.46 8.78
CA GLY A 77 0.76 -9.73 8.69
C GLY A 77 0.08 -10.79 7.82
N ASP A 78 -1.25 -10.85 7.79
CA ASP A 78 -2.01 -11.76 6.94
C ASP A 78 -2.65 -11.07 5.72
N GLY A 79 -2.67 -9.74 5.70
CA GLY A 79 -3.06 -8.94 4.55
C GLY A 79 -4.57 -8.70 4.43
N ASP A 80 -5.32 -8.84 5.52
CA ASP A 80 -6.75 -8.49 5.56
C ASP A 80 -6.99 -7.00 5.83
N ARG A 81 -5.95 -6.28 6.28
CA ARG A 81 -5.98 -4.84 6.56
C ARG A 81 -4.89 -4.09 5.83
N LEU A 82 -5.17 -2.81 5.64
CA LEU A 82 -4.18 -1.87 5.15
C LEU A 82 -4.40 -0.47 5.71
N ILE A 83 -3.31 0.28 5.80
CA ILE A 83 -3.29 1.73 6.00
C ILE A 83 -2.59 2.34 4.79
N MET A 84 -3.14 3.46 4.29
CA MET A 84 -2.51 4.20 3.22
C MET A 84 -1.89 5.50 3.75
N VAL A 85 -0.96 6.02 2.96
CA VAL A 85 -0.29 7.29 3.21
C VAL A 85 -0.29 8.12 1.93
N ASP A 86 -0.69 9.39 2.02
CA ASP A 86 -0.67 10.32 0.89
C ASP A 86 0.75 10.81 0.56
N GLU A 87 0.91 11.54 -0.55
CA GLU A 87 2.21 12.05 -1.02
C GLU A 87 2.88 13.05 -0.05
N LYS A 88 2.13 13.55 0.94
CA LYS A 88 2.60 14.47 1.97
C LYS A 88 2.94 13.75 3.28
N GLY A 89 2.78 12.44 3.34
CA GLY A 89 3.04 11.63 4.52
C GLY A 89 1.88 11.60 5.52
N HIS A 90 0.67 12.04 5.16
CA HIS A 90 -0.49 11.90 6.04
C HIS A 90 -1.11 10.51 5.94
N ILE A 91 -1.60 10.00 7.07
CA ILE A 91 -2.32 8.73 7.12
C ILE A 91 -3.69 8.90 6.48
N VAL A 92 -4.04 7.97 5.61
CA VAL A 92 -5.38 7.76 5.06
C VAL A 92 -5.89 6.43 5.63
N ASP A 93 -6.73 6.53 6.65
CA ASP A 93 -7.27 5.39 7.39
C ASP A 93 -8.44 4.70 6.66
N GLY A 94 -8.97 3.63 7.26
CA GLY A 94 -10.05 2.84 6.69
C GLY A 94 -11.32 3.65 6.39
N ASP A 95 -11.68 4.62 7.23
CA ASP A 95 -12.88 5.43 7.04
C ASP A 95 -12.71 6.37 5.83
N MET A 96 -11.55 7.00 5.72
CA MET A 96 -11.21 7.84 4.56
C MET A 96 -11.18 7.01 3.26
N LEU A 97 -10.57 5.82 3.30
CA LEU A 97 -10.51 4.92 2.14
C LEU A 97 -11.90 4.45 1.70
N LEU A 98 -12.75 4.04 2.64
CA LEU A 98 -14.12 3.65 2.35
C LEU A 98 -14.91 4.82 1.74
N SER A 99 -14.71 6.04 2.25
CA SER A 99 -15.32 7.26 1.70
C SER A 99 -14.90 7.53 0.25
N ILE A 100 -13.61 7.36 -0.08
CA ILE A 100 -13.10 7.50 -1.45
C ILE A 100 -13.73 6.46 -2.37
N CYS A 101 -13.73 5.18 -1.96
CA CYS A 101 -14.32 4.08 -2.72
C CYS A 101 -15.83 4.26 -2.95
N ALA A 102 -16.58 4.59 -1.90
CA ALA A 102 -18.03 4.82 -1.99
C ALA A 102 -18.36 6.03 -2.88
N SER A 103 -17.58 7.11 -2.80
CA SER A 103 -17.74 8.29 -3.65
C SER A 103 -17.51 7.98 -5.13
N ASP A 104 -16.49 7.17 -5.45
CA ASP A 104 -16.23 6.73 -6.83
C ASP A 104 -17.32 5.78 -7.36
N LEU A 105 -17.73 4.79 -6.57
CA LEU A 105 -18.83 3.88 -6.92
C LEU A 105 -20.12 4.63 -7.21
N LYS A 106 -20.48 5.60 -6.37
CA LYS A 106 -21.65 6.46 -6.58
C LYS A 106 -21.54 7.28 -7.88
N ARG A 107 -20.36 7.86 -8.16
CA ARG A 107 -20.11 8.62 -9.41
C ARG A 107 -20.26 7.75 -10.66
N ARG A 108 -19.84 6.49 -10.58
CA ARG A 108 -19.99 5.50 -11.65
C ARG A 108 -21.37 4.83 -11.71
N GLN A 109 -22.31 5.23 -10.84
CA GLN A 109 -23.62 4.62 -10.71
C GLN A 109 -23.56 3.09 -10.46
N ALA A 110 -22.58 2.66 -9.66
CA ALA A 110 -22.31 1.26 -9.34
C ALA A 110 -22.51 0.96 -7.83
N LEU A 111 -23.30 1.79 -7.15
CA LEU A 111 -23.65 1.67 -5.73
C LEU A 111 -25.14 1.33 -5.57
#